data_AF-A0A945B004-F1
#
_entry.id   AF-A0A945B004-F1
#
_cell.length_a   1.000
_cell.length_b   1.000
_cell.length_c   1.000
_cell.angle_alpha   90.00
_cell.angle_beta   90.00
_cell.angle_gamma   90.00
#
_symmetry.space_group_name_H-M   'P 1'
#
loop_
_entity.id
_entity.type
_entity.pdbx_description
1 polymer ?
#
loop_
_entity_poly.entity_id
_entity_poly.type
_entity_poly.pdbx_seq_one_letter_code
_entity_poly.pdbx_strand_id
1 'polypeptide(L)'
;MRKLNLLLSFILGLALFFSGCAAKKMEPKPENFLTLADLSGRVNLKEDSPGVRVIRIKAKAFIKRNDIRAAKAKAMEIAGAKAVDEMVRELLADEDYNDKFADIEQYLSKNLQKYIIKSEVNDEKKIFGGKYYGIDSAHKIDRQKVLVALQKDLKLINNSASSLVVVITSKKDIDLSASGFTFKDIEESMMNQIQTDLNQRGLRAMDFRNAVTSAQTDEKLKEQFGKISKEQFMA
;
A
#
# COMPACT_ATOMS: atom_id res chain seq x y z
N MET A 1 -72.78 -22.59 34.49
CA MET A 1 -71.41 -23.17 34.44
C MET A 1 -71.08 -23.88 33.12
N ARG A 2 -71.96 -24.70 32.52
CA ARG A 2 -71.69 -25.44 31.26
C ARG A 2 -71.31 -24.56 30.04
N LYS A 3 -71.95 -23.40 29.86
CA LYS A 3 -71.68 -22.48 28.72
C LYS A 3 -70.33 -21.73 28.84
N LEU A 4 -69.85 -21.48 30.05
CA LEU A 4 -68.57 -20.78 30.29
C LEU A 4 -67.38 -21.70 29.98
N ASN A 5 -67.49 -22.98 30.36
CA ASN A 5 -66.47 -24.00 30.06
C ASN A 5 -66.32 -24.26 28.56
N LEU A 6 -67.43 -24.22 27.80
CA LEU A 6 -67.41 -24.36 26.34
C LEU A 6 -66.69 -23.18 25.66
N LEU A 7 -66.89 -21.96 26.17
CA LEU A 7 -66.25 -20.76 25.64
C LEU A 7 -64.74 -20.75 25.93
N LEU A 8 -64.33 -21.18 27.13
CA LEU A 8 -62.93 -21.36 27.49
C LEU A 8 -62.23 -22.46 26.67
N SER A 9 -62.91 -23.58 26.39
CA SER A 9 -62.35 -24.62 25.51
C SER A 9 -62.17 -24.16 24.07
N PHE A 10 -63.06 -23.28 23.58
CA PHE A 10 -62.96 -22.74 22.23
C PHE A 10 -61.80 -21.75 22.09
N ILE A 11 -61.60 -20.89 23.11
CA ILE A 11 -60.48 -19.94 23.15
C ILE A 11 -59.13 -20.68 23.27
N LEU A 12 -59.08 -21.74 24.09
CA LEU A 12 -57.87 -22.55 24.25
C LEU A 12 -57.54 -23.35 22.98
N GLY A 13 -58.56 -23.87 22.29
CA GLY A 13 -58.40 -24.51 20.98
C GLY A 13 -57.89 -23.53 19.91
N LEU A 14 -58.41 -22.30 19.88
CA LEU A 14 -57.97 -21.27 18.93
C LEU A 14 -56.51 -20.85 19.18
N ALA A 15 -56.11 -20.68 20.44
CA ALA A 15 -54.74 -20.33 20.81
C ALA A 15 -53.72 -21.40 20.40
N LEU A 16 -54.10 -22.68 20.51
CA LEU A 16 -53.27 -23.81 20.06
C LEU A 16 -53.15 -23.89 18.53
N PHE A 17 -54.21 -23.53 17.78
CA PHE A 17 -54.15 -23.46 16.32
C PHE A 17 -53.26 -22.30 15.81
N PHE A 18 -53.23 -21.16 16.50
CA PHE A 18 -52.34 -20.04 16.13
C PHE A 18 -50.88 -20.23 16.56
N SER A 19 -50.58 -21.16 17.47
CA SER A 19 -49.21 -21.50 17.87
C SER A 19 -48.52 -22.49 16.91
N GLY A 20 -49.23 -23.05 15.92
CA GLY A 20 -48.74 -24.14 15.07
C GLY A 20 -48.01 -23.75 13.79
N CYS A 21 -47.98 -22.48 13.39
CA CYS A 21 -47.33 -22.02 12.16
C CYS A 21 -46.18 -21.03 12.43
N ALA A 22 -45.34 -21.31 13.42
CA ALA A 22 -43.98 -20.79 13.39
C ALA A 22 -43.18 -21.66 12.42
N ALA A 23 -43.25 -21.32 11.13
CA ALA A 23 -42.39 -21.93 10.11
C ALA A 23 -40.94 -21.91 10.62
N LYS A 24 -40.40 -23.10 10.90
CA LYS A 24 -39.03 -23.29 11.39
C LYS A 24 -38.13 -22.52 10.42
N LYS A 25 -37.48 -21.47 10.91
CA LYS A 25 -36.64 -20.58 10.10
C LYS A 25 -35.65 -21.48 9.37
N MET A 26 -35.85 -21.66 8.07
CA MET A 26 -35.10 -22.62 7.26
C MET A 26 -33.62 -22.24 7.40
N GLU A 27 -32.84 -23.07 8.09
CA GLU A 27 -31.40 -22.85 8.19
C GLU A 27 -30.86 -22.85 6.76
N PRO A 28 -30.07 -21.82 6.38
CA PRO A 28 -29.59 -21.71 5.02
C PRO A 28 -28.77 -22.97 4.69
N LYS A 29 -29.16 -23.68 3.62
CA LYS A 29 -28.42 -24.83 3.11
C LYS A 29 -26.93 -24.43 2.93
N PRO A 30 -25.96 -25.29 3.25
CA PRO A 30 -24.52 -24.97 3.16
C PRO A 30 -24.09 -24.42 1.80
N GLU A 31 -24.72 -24.93 0.72
CA GLU A 31 -24.51 -24.52 -0.66
C GLU A 31 -24.85 -23.04 -0.95
N ASN A 32 -25.67 -22.39 -0.11
CA ASN A 32 -26.02 -20.97 -0.21
C ASN A 32 -25.13 -20.07 0.64
N PHE A 33 -24.14 -20.62 1.36
CA PHE A 33 -23.23 -19.87 2.21
C PHE A 33 -21.96 -19.50 1.45
N LEU A 34 -22.11 -18.63 0.44
CA LEU A 34 -20.97 -18.06 -0.27
C LEU A 34 -20.09 -17.26 0.69
N THR A 35 -18.78 -17.36 0.49
CA THR A 35 -17.73 -16.71 1.26
C THR A 35 -16.87 -15.83 0.34
N LEU A 36 -15.83 -15.18 0.90
CA LEU A 36 -14.85 -14.46 0.09
C LEU A 36 -14.05 -15.39 -0.83
N ALA A 37 -13.89 -16.67 -0.48
CA ALA A 37 -13.14 -17.61 -1.31
C ALA A 37 -13.80 -17.79 -2.69
N ASP A 38 -15.13 -17.72 -2.73
CA ASP A 38 -15.97 -17.99 -3.91
C ASP A 38 -16.02 -16.83 -4.92
N LEU A 39 -15.35 -15.71 -4.64
CA LEU A 39 -15.18 -14.60 -5.56
C LEU A 39 -13.97 -14.86 -6.46
N SER A 40 -14.17 -14.93 -7.77
CA SER A 40 -13.09 -15.24 -8.71
C SER A 40 -13.25 -14.49 -10.03
N GLY A 41 -12.82 -13.24 -10.05
CA GLY A 41 -12.77 -12.44 -11.26
C GLY A 41 -11.42 -12.53 -11.98
N ARG A 42 -11.41 -12.18 -13.27
CA ARG A 42 -10.18 -12.02 -14.06
C ARG A 42 -9.67 -10.58 -13.91
N VAL A 43 -8.38 -10.44 -13.61
CA VAL A 43 -7.71 -9.14 -13.52
C VAL A 43 -7.36 -8.64 -14.92
N ASN A 44 -7.74 -7.42 -15.24
CA ASN A 44 -7.42 -6.75 -16.51
C ASN A 44 -6.33 -5.68 -16.36
N LEU A 45 -6.10 -5.18 -15.14
CA LEU A 45 -4.99 -4.27 -14.86
C LEU A 45 -3.63 -4.93 -15.11
N LYS A 46 -2.68 -4.14 -15.61
CA LYS A 46 -1.31 -4.56 -15.90
C LYS A 46 -0.31 -3.64 -15.22
N GLU A 47 0.84 -4.21 -14.87
CA GLU A 47 2.04 -3.51 -14.43
C GLU A 47 2.78 -3.01 -15.66
N ASP A 48 2.59 -1.74 -15.99
CA ASP A 48 3.13 -1.08 -17.17
C ASP A 48 4.48 -0.40 -16.93
N SER A 49 4.92 -0.26 -15.68
CA SER A 49 6.22 0.29 -15.32
C SER A 49 6.75 -0.30 -14.01
N PRO A 50 8.08 -0.25 -13.76
CA PRO A 50 8.67 -0.71 -12.50
C PRO A 50 8.15 0.04 -11.25
N GLY A 51 7.63 1.26 -11.43
CA GLY A 51 7.07 2.08 -10.35
C GLY A 51 5.61 1.75 -10.01
N VAL A 52 5.03 0.73 -10.65
CA VAL A 52 3.63 0.36 -10.53
C VAL A 52 3.51 -1.10 -10.14
N ARG A 53 2.57 -1.39 -9.24
CA ARG A 53 2.20 -2.75 -8.84
C ARG A 53 0.70 -2.95 -8.95
N VAL A 54 0.26 -4.11 -9.41
CA VAL A 54 -1.15 -4.49 -9.39
C VAL A 54 -1.38 -5.51 -8.29
N ILE A 55 -2.16 -5.13 -7.29
CA ILE A 55 -2.46 -5.96 -6.12
C ILE A 55 -3.93 -6.37 -6.15
N ARG A 56 -4.18 -7.67 -6.03
CA ARG A 56 -5.54 -8.23 -5.99
C ARG A 56 -5.95 -8.48 -4.55
N ILE A 57 -7.02 -7.82 -4.12
CA ILE A 57 -7.55 -7.91 -2.77
C ILE A 57 -8.98 -8.40 -2.79
N LYS A 58 -9.30 -9.30 -1.85
CA LYS A 58 -10.68 -9.65 -1.51
C LYS A 58 -11.09 -8.94 -0.23
N ALA A 59 -12.22 -8.24 -0.27
CA ALA A 59 -12.74 -7.51 0.88
C ALA A 59 -14.24 -7.69 1.02
N LYS A 60 -14.74 -7.47 2.24
CA LYS A 60 -16.17 -7.49 2.54
C LYS A 60 -16.56 -6.32 3.41
N ALA A 61 -17.79 -5.86 3.27
CA ALA A 61 -18.41 -4.92 4.18
C ALA A 61 -19.83 -5.36 4.53
N PHE A 62 -20.28 -4.98 5.73
CA PHE A 62 -21.61 -5.33 6.22
C PHE A 62 -22.68 -4.49 5.50
N ILE A 63 -23.77 -5.13 5.08
CA ILE A 63 -24.91 -4.46 4.44
C ILE A 63 -25.82 -3.90 5.52
N LYS A 64 -25.67 -2.60 5.82
CA LYS A 64 -26.56 -1.90 6.76
C LYS A 64 -27.84 -1.50 6.03
N ARG A 65 -29.00 -1.84 6.61
CA ARG A 65 -30.33 -1.41 6.13
C ARG A 65 -30.60 -1.71 4.65
N ASN A 66 -30.07 -2.84 4.15
CA ASN A 66 -30.17 -3.25 2.74
C ASN A 66 -29.54 -2.27 1.72
N ASP A 67 -28.66 -1.36 2.17
CA ASP A 67 -27.91 -0.47 1.27
C ASP A 67 -26.67 -1.17 0.73
N ILE A 68 -26.81 -1.75 -0.46
CA ILE A 68 -25.73 -2.45 -1.17
C ILE A 68 -24.68 -1.47 -1.69
N ARG A 69 -25.09 -0.26 -2.09
CA ARG A 69 -24.18 0.74 -2.67
C ARG A 69 -23.19 1.23 -1.60
N ALA A 70 -23.67 1.54 -0.40
CA ALA A 70 -22.81 1.91 0.71
C ALA A 70 -21.89 0.75 1.13
N ALA A 71 -22.40 -0.49 1.16
CA ALA A 71 -21.58 -1.66 1.44
C ALA A 71 -20.49 -1.87 0.39
N LYS A 72 -20.80 -1.75 -0.90
CA LYS A 72 -19.83 -1.84 -1.99
C LYS A 72 -18.75 -0.77 -1.87
N ALA A 73 -19.13 0.48 -1.65
CA ALA A 73 -18.18 1.58 -1.47
C ALA A 73 -17.25 1.33 -0.27
N LYS A 74 -17.79 0.86 0.87
CA LYS A 74 -17.00 0.53 2.05
C LYS A 74 -16.07 -0.67 1.81
N ALA A 75 -16.53 -1.69 1.08
CA ALA A 75 -15.70 -2.83 0.73
C ALA A 75 -14.54 -2.40 -0.18
N MET A 76 -14.78 -1.50 -1.13
CA MET A 76 -13.74 -0.92 -1.99
C MET A 76 -12.71 -0.09 -1.21
N GLU A 77 -13.15 0.69 -0.24
CA GLU A 77 -12.27 1.46 0.65
C GLU A 77 -11.35 0.52 1.46
N ILE A 78 -11.93 -0.54 2.04
CA ILE A 78 -11.18 -1.56 2.78
C ILE A 78 -10.19 -2.28 1.86
N ALA A 79 -10.61 -2.64 0.64
CA ALA A 79 -9.75 -3.30 -0.32
C ALA A 79 -8.56 -2.40 -0.74
N GLY A 80 -8.83 -1.12 -0.98
CA GLY A 80 -7.79 -0.14 -1.28
C GLY A 80 -6.79 0.02 -0.13
N ALA A 81 -7.26 0.11 1.11
CA ALA A 81 -6.41 0.19 2.30
C ALA A 81 -5.49 -1.02 2.42
N LYS A 82 -6.03 -2.23 2.25
CA LYS A 82 -5.26 -3.47 2.26
C LYS A 82 -4.25 -3.55 1.10
N ALA A 83 -4.62 -3.09 -0.09
CA ALA A 83 -3.70 -3.07 -1.23
C ALA A 83 -2.49 -2.16 -0.98
N VAL A 84 -2.73 -0.99 -0.38
CA VAL A 84 -1.63 -0.08 0.00
C VAL A 84 -0.80 -0.67 1.15
N ASP A 85 -1.43 -1.33 2.12
CA ASP A 85 -0.73 -2.03 3.20
C ASP A 85 0.16 -3.18 2.68
N GLU A 86 -0.33 -3.99 1.75
CA GLU A 86 0.48 -5.03 1.08
C GLU A 86 1.67 -4.43 0.34
N MET A 87 1.49 -3.28 -0.33
CA MET A 87 2.60 -2.55 -0.95
C MET A 87 3.66 -2.11 0.09
N VAL A 88 3.24 -1.67 1.28
CA VAL A 88 4.19 -1.30 2.33
C VAL A 88 4.99 -2.52 2.80
N ARG A 89 4.35 -3.66 2.99
CA ARG A 89 5.02 -4.92 3.36
C ARG A 89 5.96 -5.43 2.27
N GLU A 90 5.67 -5.18 1.00
CA GLU A 90 6.62 -5.46 -0.09
C GLU A 90 7.86 -4.52 -0.06
N LEU A 91 7.78 -3.37 0.62
CA LEU A 91 8.81 -2.33 0.64
C LEU A 91 9.63 -2.25 1.94
N LEU A 92 9.07 -2.71 3.06
CA LEU A 92 9.71 -2.72 4.38
C LEU A 92 10.06 -4.13 4.80
N ALA A 93 11.07 -4.26 5.67
CA ALA A 93 11.30 -5.50 6.40
C ALA A 93 10.15 -5.75 7.38
N ASP A 94 9.85 -7.02 7.66
CA ASP A 94 8.75 -7.40 8.54
C ASP A 94 8.94 -6.84 9.95
N GLU A 95 10.17 -6.74 10.44
CA GLU A 95 10.51 -6.16 11.75
C GLU A 95 10.13 -4.67 11.79
N ASP A 96 10.59 -3.88 10.82
CA ASP A 96 10.32 -2.44 10.76
C ASP A 96 8.82 -2.14 10.60
N TYR A 97 8.12 -2.96 9.82
CA TYR A 97 6.68 -2.84 9.63
C TYR A 97 5.93 -3.10 10.95
N ASN A 98 6.27 -4.17 11.67
CA ASN A 98 5.58 -4.54 12.90
C ASN A 98 5.80 -3.52 14.02
N ASP A 99 7.02 -3.00 14.16
CA ASP A 99 7.37 -2.01 15.18
C ASP A 99 6.68 -0.64 14.94
N LYS A 100 6.31 -0.34 13.69
CA LYS A 100 5.75 0.95 13.26
C LYS A 100 4.36 0.86 12.66
N PHE A 101 3.68 -0.28 12.85
CA PHE A 101 2.39 -0.56 12.23
C PHE A 101 1.36 0.56 12.45
N ALA A 102 1.18 1.00 13.70
CA ALA A 102 0.18 2.01 14.04
C ALA A 102 0.45 3.36 13.35
N ASP A 103 1.72 3.77 13.28
CA ASP A 103 2.13 5.03 12.62
C ASP A 103 1.91 4.95 11.10
N ILE A 104 2.28 3.82 10.50
CA ILE A 104 2.07 3.52 9.07
C ILE A 104 0.58 3.54 8.72
N GLU A 105 -0.24 2.81 9.47
CA GLU A 105 -1.69 2.70 9.26
C GLU A 105 -2.36 4.08 9.37
N GLN A 106 -2.01 4.85 10.41
CA GLN A 106 -2.57 6.18 10.64
C GLN A 106 -2.18 7.16 9.52
N TYR A 107 -0.95 7.07 9.01
CA TYR A 107 -0.48 7.99 7.97
C TYR A 107 -1.09 7.68 6.60
N LEU A 108 -1.07 6.41 6.19
CA LEU A 108 -1.51 6.00 4.86
C LEU A 108 -3.04 6.03 4.70
N SER A 109 -3.78 5.75 5.77
CA SER A 109 -5.25 5.82 5.77
C SER A 109 -5.78 7.22 5.47
N LYS A 110 -5.07 8.29 5.88
CA LYS A 110 -5.47 9.68 5.60
C LYS A 110 -5.37 10.06 4.13
N ASN A 111 -4.48 9.42 3.37
CA ASN A 111 -4.15 9.79 2.00
C ASN A 111 -4.27 8.64 1.01
N LEU A 112 -5.14 7.66 1.29
CA LEU A 112 -5.21 6.41 0.54
C LEU A 112 -5.29 6.61 -0.99
N GLN A 113 -6.11 7.57 -1.44
CA GLN A 113 -6.32 7.85 -2.86
C GLN A 113 -5.08 8.38 -3.58
N LYS A 114 -4.08 8.93 -2.86
CA LYS A 114 -2.82 9.42 -3.43
C LYS A 114 -1.97 8.29 -4.02
N TYR A 115 -2.09 7.10 -3.45
CA TYR A 115 -1.27 5.92 -3.78
C TYR A 115 -1.94 5.02 -4.82
N ILE A 116 -3.26 5.10 -4.98
CA ILE A 116 -4.03 4.27 -5.90
C ILE A 116 -4.17 5.02 -7.23
N ILE A 117 -3.61 4.45 -8.30
CA ILE A 117 -3.72 5.00 -9.66
C ILE A 117 -5.07 4.64 -10.26
N LYS A 118 -5.44 3.36 -10.15
CA LYS A 118 -6.68 2.82 -10.73
C LYS A 118 -7.13 1.63 -9.90
N SER A 119 -8.44 1.38 -9.86
CA SER A 119 -9.00 0.19 -9.24
C SER A 119 -10.08 -0.40 -10.15
N GLU A 120 -10.23 -1.71 -10.12
CA GLU A 120 -11.28 -2.44 -10.82
C GLU A 120 -11.90 -3.49 -9.90
N VAL A 121 -13.19 -3.74 -10.08
CA VAL A 121 -13.90 -4.84 -9.44
C VAL A 121 -13.96 -5.98 -10.43
N ASN A 122 -13.43 -7.14 -10.05
CA ASN A 122 -13.31 -8.32 -10.89
C ASN A 122 -14.48 -9.29 -10.66
N ASP A 123 -14.95 -9.43 -9.41
CA ASP A 123 -16.15 -10.17 -9.04
C ASP A 123 -16.78 -9.54 -7.79
N GLU A 124 -18.10 -9.62 -7.65
CA GLU A 124 -18.81 -9.10 -6.48
C GLU A 124 -20.10 -9.87 -6.23
N LYS A 125 -20.30 -10.30 -4.98
CA LYS A 125 -21.47 -11.09 -4.57
C LYS A 125 -21.90 -10.77 -3.16
N LYS A 126 -23.19 -11.00 -2.88
CA LYS A 126 -23.69 -11.12 -1.52
C LYS A 126 -23.19 -12.43 -0.93
N ILE A 127 -22.54 -12.36 0.23
CA ILE A 127 -21.90 -13.48 0.89
C ILE A 127 -22.40 -13.59 2.34
N PHE A 128 -22.08 -14.69 3.01
CA PHE A 128 -22.48 -14.99 4.39
C PHE A 128 -23.99 -14.85 4.61
N GLY A 129 -24.78 -15.51 3.75
CA GLY A 129 -26.25 -15.49 3.82
C GLY A 129 -26.86 -14.11 3.52
N GLY A 130 -26.19 -13.29 2.72
CA GLY A 130 -26.68 -11.97 2.31
C GLY A 130 -26.46 -10.84 3.30
N LYS A 131 -25.72 -11.08 4.40
CA LYS A 131 -25.40 -10.06 5.40
C LYS A 131 -24.23 -9.15 4.99
N TYR A 132 -23.34 -9.66 4.13
CA TYR A 132 -22.15 -8.95 3.70
C TYR A 132 -22.13 -8.82 2.18
N TYR A 133 -21.55 -7.73 1.71
CA TYR A 133 -21.20 -7.55 0.32
C TYR A 133 -19.70 -7.82 0.17
N GLY A 134 -19.36 -8.85 -0.60
CA GLY A 134 -18.00 -9.26 -0.89
C GLY A 134 -17.57 -8.79 -2.27
N ILE A 135 -16.35 -8.32 -2.37
CA ILE A 135 -15.71 -7.91 -3.62
C ILE A 135 -14.35 -8.61 -3.77
N ASP A 136 -14.01 -8.91 -5.01
CA ASP A 136 -12.67 -9.26 -5.46
C ASP A 136 -12.25 -8.15 -6.43
N SER A 137 -11.25 -7.37 -6.03
CA SER A 137 -10.82 -6.17 -6.75
C SER A 137 -9.33 -6.21 -7.02
N ALA A 138 -8.92 -5.53 -8.09
CA ALA A 138 -7.52 -5.26 -8.36
C ALA A 138 -7.25 -3.76 -8.24
N HIS A 139 -6.16 -3.41 -7.58
CA HIS A 139 -5.73 -2.05 -7.33
C HIS A 139 -4.35 -1.84 -7.93
N LYS A 140 -4.23 -0.86 -8.83
CA LYS A 140 -2.98 -0.40 -9.40
C LYS A 140 -2.39 0.64 -8.46
N ILE A 141 -1.33 0.28 -7.76
CA ILE A 141 -0.65 1.10 -6.74
C ILE A 141 0.62 1.73 -7.31
N ASP A 142 0.85 2.99 -6.98
CA ASP A 142 2.08 3.72 -7.26
C ASP A 142 3.14 3.39 -6.19
N ARG A 143 4.02 2.44 -6.52
CA ARG A 143 5.10 1.97 -5.64
C ARG A 143 6.03 3.12 -5.25
N GLN A 144 6.33 4.02 -6.19
CA GLN A 144 7.25 5.14 -5.94
C GLN A 144 6.68 6.13 -4.93
N LYS A 145 5.38 6.46 -5.03
CA LYS A 145 4.74 7.34 -4.04
C LYS A 145 4.69 6.72 -2.64
N VAL A 146 4.46 5.41 -2.53
CA VAL A 146 4.51 4.72 -1.23
C VAL A 146 5.94 4.73 -0.69
N LEU A 147 6.95 4.41 -1.51
CA LEU A 147 8.35 4.45 -1.12
C LEU A 147 8.78 5.83 -0.63
N VAL A 148 8.41 6.89 -1.34
CA VAL A 148 8.69 8.28 -0.93
C VAL A 148 8.05 8.61 0.41
N ALA A 149 6.82 8.16 0.67
CA ALA A 149 6.18 8.36 1.97
C ALA A 149 6.93 7.66 3.10
N LEU A 150 7.36 6.41 2.88
CA LEU A 150 8.13 5.64 3.85
C LEU A 150 9.51 6.26 4.14
N GLN A 151 10.16 6.82 3.11
CA GLN A 151 11.49 7.43 3.21
C GLN A 151 11.48 8.85 3.78
N LYS A 152 10.60 9.72 3.27
CA LYS A 152 10.63 11.16 3.60
C LYS A 152 9.73 11.49 4.78
N ASP A 153 8.50 10.98 4.76
CA ASP A 153 7.48 11.40 5.71
C ASP A 153 7.60 10.59 7.00
N LEU A 154 7.71 9.27 6.89
CA LEU A 154 7.80 8.35 8.02
C LEU A 154 9.25 8.04 8.45
N LYS A 155 10.24 8.34 7.59
CA LYS A 155 11.68 8.11 7.84
C LYS A 155 12.02 6.68 8.30
N LEU A 156 11.26 5.71 7.80
CA LEU A 156 11.42 4.29 8.14
C LEU A 156 12.53 3.64 7.32
N ILE A 157 12.67 4.09 6.07
CA ILE A 157 13.73 3.61 5.19
C ILE A 157 14.89 4.60 5.25
N ASN A 158 16.04 4.11 5.68
CA ASN A 158 17.25 4.93 5.76
C ASN A 158 17.74 5.28 4.35
N ASN A 159 17.66 6.57 4.02
CA ASN A 159 18.14 7.15 2.75
C ASN A 159 19.64 7.49 2.76
N SER A 160 20.34 7.32 3.89
CA SER A 160 21.78 7.62 4.00
C SER A 160 22.69 6.54 3.40
N ALA A 161 22.17 5.33 3.13
CA ALA A 161 22.98 4.24 2.57
C ALA A 161 23.18 4.29 1.04
N SER A 162 22.52 5.22 0.33
CA SER A 162 22.61 5.29 -1.14
C SER A 162 22.86 6.71 -1.61
N SER A 163 24.03 7.26 -1.23
CA SER A 163 24.55 8.47 -1.86
C SER A 163 25.16 8.10 -3.21
N LEU A 164 24.54 8.52 -4.31
CA LEU A 164 25.10 8.32 -5.64
C LEU A 164 26.16 9.40 -5.87
N VAL A 165 27.42 9.00 -5.77
CA VAL A 165 28.59 9.86 -6.01
C VAL A 165 28.91 9.80 -7.50
N VAL A 166 28.69 10.90 -8.20
CA VAL A 166 29.01 11.02 -9.63
C VAL A 166 30.38 11.68 -9.75
N VAL A 167 31.34 10.99 -10.39
CA VAL A 167 32.67 11.54 -10.70
C VAL A 167 32.76 11.74 -12.21
N ILE A 168 32.76 12.99 -12.66
CA ILE A 168 32.99 13.33 -14.07
C ILE A 168 34.47 13.65 -14.22
N THR A 169 35.24 12.77 -14.84
CA THR A 169 36.64 13.06 -15.20
C THR A 169 36.70 13.61 -16.62
N SER A 170 37.37 14.74 -16.82
CA SER A 170 37.72 15.19 -18.16
C SER A 170 38.80 14.26 -18.73
N LYS A 171 38.65 13.85 -20.00
CA LYS A 171 39.81 13.35 -20.74
C LYS A 171 40.82 14.49 -20.81
N LYS A 172 42.06 14.22 -20.39
CA LYS A 172 43.18 15.12 -20.61
C LYS A 172 43.20 15.48 -22.10
N ASP A 173 43.35 16.76 -22.41
CA ASP A 173 43.58 17.32 -23.75
C ASP A 173 42.39 17.90 -24.54
N ILE A 174 41.28 18.26 -23.89
CA ILE A 174 40.30 19.18 -24.51
C ILE A 174 40.58 20.60 -24.00
N ASP A 175 40.70 21.57 -24.92
CA ASP A 175 40.84 23.00 -24.60
C ASP A 175 39.53 23.73 -24.93
N LEU A 176 38.88 24.29 -23.90
CA LEU A 176 37.62 25.03 -24.00
C LEU A 176 37.80 26.55 -23.94
N SER A 177 39.05 27.02 -23.84
CA SER A 177 39.37 28.44 -23.66
C SER A 177 38.84 29.32 -24.80
N ALA A 178 38.79 28.78 -26.03
CA ALA A 178 38.22 29.44 -27.20
C ALA A 178 36.71 29.75 -27.07
N SER A 179 35.98 29.04 -26.20
CA SER A 179 34.55 29.27 -25.95
C SER A 179 34.30 30.10 -24.67
N GLY A 180 35.35 30.56 -23.99
CA GLY A 180 35.25 31.33 -22.74
C GLY A 180 34.81 30.51 -21.52
N PHE A 181 34.76 29.18 -21.63
CA PHE A 181 34.43 28.28 -20.54
C PHE A 181 35.65 27.47 -20.11
N THR A 182 35.74 27.17 -18.82
CA THR A 182 36.67 26.17 -18.33
C THR A 182 35.96 24.82 -18.20
N PHE A 183 36.72 23.73 -18.22
CA PHE A 183 36.16 22.40 -17.92
C PHE A 183 35.47 22.33 -16.57
N LYS A 184 35.95 23.11 -15.61
CA LYS A 184 35.39 23.21 -14.27
C LYS A 184 33.96 23.75 -14.30
N ASP A 185 33.66 24.72 -15.16
CA ASP A 185 32.33 25.31 -15.27
C ASP A 185 31.31 24.30 -15.85
N ILE A 186 31.75 23.46 -16.79
CA ILE A 186 30.93 22.38 -17.36
C ILE A 186 30.71 21.26 -16.33
N GLU A 187 31.78 20.84 -15.64
CA GLU A 187 31.71 19.84 -14.57
C GLU A 187 30.71 20.30 -13.49
N GLU A 188 30.83 21.54 -13.03
CA GLU A 188 29.97 22.10 -11.98
C GLU A 188 28.51 22.23 -12.43
N SER A 189 28.26 22.69 -13.66
CA SER A 189 26.92 22.76 -14.25
C SER A 189 26.27 21.37 -14.38
N MET A 190 27.00 20.40 -14.92
CA MET A 190 26.52 19.02 -15.07
C MET A 190 26.26 18.36 -13.71
N MET A 191 27.18 18.53 -12.75
CA MET A 191 27.02 18.02 -11.39
C MET A 191 25.80 18.62 -10.69
N ASN A 192 25.58 19.93 -10.80
CA ASN A 192 24.40 20.59 -10.24
C ASN A 192 23.10 20.09 -10.88
N GLN A 193 23.09 19.87 -12.20
CA GLN A 193 21.93 19.36 -12.91
C GLN A 193 21.61 17.92 -12.50
N ILE A 194 22.62 17.05 -12.46
CA ILE A 194 22.46 15.64 -12.04
C ILE A 194 22.02 15.57 -10.58
N GLN A 195 22.64 16.36 -9.69
CA GLN A 195 22.26 16.42 -8.29
C GLN A 195 20.81 16.85 -8.11
N THR A 196 20.37 17.84 -8.90
CA THR A 196 18.98 18.32 -8.88
C THR A 196 18.00 17.24 -9.34
N ASP A 197 18.27 16.57 -10.46
CA ASP A 197 17.39 15.50 -10.99
C ASP A 197 17.31 14.30 -10.03
N LEU A 198 18.44 13.88 -9.47
CA LEU A 198 18.49 12.77 -8.51
C LEU A 198 17.74 13.12 -7.20
N ASN A 199 17.94 14.33 -6.67
CA ASN A 199 17.21 14.80 -5.48
C ASN A 199 15.69 14.90 -5.72
N GLN A 200 15.28 15.33 -6.91
CA GLN A 200 13.86 15.35 -7.32
C GLN A 200 13.27 13.93 -7.39
N ARG A 201 14.05 12.95 -7.82
CA ARG A 201 13.68 11.53 -7.85
C ARG A 201 13.74 10.84 -6.48
N GLY A 202 14.15 11.56 -5.43
CA GLY A 202 14.21 11.06 -4.06
C GLY A 202 15.53 10.39 -3.67
N LEU A 203 16.52 10.39 -4.57
CA LEU A 203 17.87 9.91 -4.29
C LEU A 203 18.70 11.07 -3.72
N ARG A 204 19.48 10.82 -2.66
CA ARG A 204 20.38 11.85 -2.12
C ARG A 204 21.66 11.85 -2.93
N ALA A 205 21.78 12.78 -3.87
CA ALA A 205 23.03 12.97 -4.62
C ALA A 205 23.87 14.06 -3.95
N MET A 206 25.17 13.83 -3.83
CA MET A 206 26.12 14.78 -3.26
C MET A 206 27.36 14.85 -4.16
N ASP A 207 27.86 16.07 -4.38
CA ASP A 207 29.17 16.30 -5.00
C ASP A 207 30.24 15.52 -4.23
N PHE A 208 31.11 14.79 -4.95
CA PHE A 208 32.23 14.04 -4.40
C PHE A 208 33.09 14.88 -3.45
N ARG A 209 33.34 16.17 -3.74
CA ARG A 209 34.17 17.04 -2.88
C ARG A 209 33.50 17.26 -1.52
N ASN A 210 32.18 17.47 -1.54
CA ASN A 210 31.37 17.61 -0.33
C ASN A 210 31.19 16.27 0.39
N ALA A 211 31.08 15.17 -0.35
CA ALA A 211 31.00 13.83 0.21
C ALA A 211 32.29 13.46 0.95
N VAL A 212 33.46 13.69 0.35
CA VAL A 212 34.77 13.49 1.00
C VAL A 212 34.89 14.36 2.26
N THR A 213 34.50 15.63 2.18
CA THR A 213 34.53 16.54 3.34
C THR A 213 33.59 16.04 4.45
N SER A 214 32.39 15.58 4.10
CA SER A 214 31.42 15.02 5.06
C SER A 214 31.88 13.69 5.67
N ALA A 215 32.54 12.84 4.90
CA ALA A 215 33.11 11.59 5.38
C ALA A 215 34.33 11.81 6.29
N GLN A 216 35.06 12.91 6.09
CA GLN A 216 36.17 13.30 6.97
C GLN A 216 35.70 13.86 8.33
N THR A 217 34.50 14.45 8.37
CA THR A 217 33.91 15.02 9.59
C THR A 217 33.01 14.05 10.36
N ASP A 218 32.55 12.96 9.74
CA ASP A 218 31.77 11.91 10.40
C ASP A 218 32.70 10.87 11.08
N GLU A 219 32.77 10.92 12.40
CA GLU A 219 33.60 10.02 13.22
C GLU A 219 33.28 8.53 13.02
N LYS A 220 32.03 8.17 12.76
CA LYS A 220 31.62 6.77 12.56
C LYS A 220 32.07 6.24 11.20
N LEU A 221 31.94 7.05 10.15
CA LEU A 221 32.45 6.71 8.82
C LEU A 221 33.98 6.64 8.83
N LYS A 222 34.65 7.54 9.54
CA LYS A 222 36.11 7.55 9.68
C LYS A 222 36.63 6.28 10.38
N GLU A 223 35.94 5.79 11.43
CA GLU A 223 36.27 4.50 12.04
C GLU A 223 36.02 3.31 11.12
N GLN A 224 34.97 3.35 10.31
CA GLN A 224 34.68 2.27 9.35
C GLN A 224 35.69 2.23 8.21
N PHE A 225 36.05 3.37 7.62
CA PHE A 225 37.07 3.46 6.58
C PHE A 225 38.48 3.21 7.10
N GLY A 226 38.78 3.57 8.36
CA GLY A 226 40.06 3.27 8.99
C GLY A 226 40.33 1.77 9.18
N LYS A 227 39.29 0.94 9.13
CA LYS A 227 39.40 -0.54 9.24
C LYS A 227 39.57 -1.23 7.88
N ILE A 228 39.45 -0.50 6.77
CA ILE A 228 39.53 -1.05 5.42
C ILE A 228 40.93 -0.72 4.86
N SER A 229 41.64 -1.73 4.35
CA SER A 229 42.95 -1.48 3.73
C SER A 229 42.78 -0.73 2.41
N LYS A 230 43.82 -0.03 1.96
CA LYS A 230 43.80 0.70 0.68
C LYS A 230 43.50 -0.25 -0.49
N GLU A 231 44.00 -1.48 -0.44
CA GLU A 231 43.76 -2.51 -1.45
C GLU A 231 42.30 -2.99 -1.43
N GLN A 232 41.67 -3.09 -0.25
CA GLN A 232 40.26 -3.46 -0.11
C GLN A 232 39.30 -2.35 -0.54
N PHE A 233 39.70 -1.09 -0.39
CA PHE A 233 38.89 0.05 -0.82
C PHE A 233 38.90 0.24 -2.35
N MET A 234 39.98 -0.18 -3.01
CA MET A 234 40.19 0.02 -4.45
C MET A 234 39.80 -1.18 -5.33
N ALA A 235 39.42 -2.31 -4.74
CA ALA A 235 38.94 -3.52 -5.43
C ALA A 235 37.42 -3.51 -5.58
#